data_AF-A0A928HBI6-F1
#
_entry.id   AF-A0A928HBI6-F1
#
_cell.length_a   1.000
_cell.length_b   1.000
_cell.length_c   1.000
_cell.angle_alpha   90.00
_cell.angle_beta   90.00
_cell.angle_gamma   90.00
#
_symmetry.space_group_name_H-M   'P 1'
#
loop_
_entity.id
_entity.type
_entity.pdbx_description
1 polymer ?
#
loop_
_entity_poly.entity_id
_entity_poly.type
_entity_poly.pdbx_seq_one_letter_code
_entity_poly.pdbx_strand_id
1 'polypeptide(L)'
;MERTTPGLTGNNKGSFFMLKHKVLLVLAISAMISASQAQTAHVMPGKWYDNIVLATDNNQPIADSVKTRFNVTADDEALIVKIEMKDPNAKDIRSLPKGKDGQWSRCDSIEIFLDPGRTCANYQQVAVFANYSKWDRRWDKKLKTSWTYSLKINDDSWSVEVRLPFSDPGMVKPKTGDIWGFNVCRNVKNPKTGDFFSTWAHVGTVFNRPERFGMLVFGSPEEAEKALRQKVAKALSELIAELKQKGIEQEFSAQLKKMKKSCTEMDIRDIRDEMLVIENMKGLKK
;
A
#
# COMPACT_ATOMS: atom_id res chain seq x y z
N MET A 1 -56.93 26.74 45.17
CA MET A 1 -56.27 25.42 45.05
C MET A 1 -56.09 25.15 43.57
N GLU A 2 -55.07 25.74 42.96
CA GLU A 2 -53.74 25.12 42.77
C GLU A 2 -53.81 23.79 42.01
N ARG A 3 -53.34 23.80 40.76
CA ARG A 3 -52.14 23.03 40.38
C ARG A 3 -51.51 23.61 39.12
N THR A 4 -50.37 24.21 39.36
CA THR A 4 -49.35 24.66 38.41
C THR A 4 -48.70 23.45 37.72
N THR A 5 -48.53 23.53 36.40
CA THR A 5 -47.61 22.68 35.64
C THR A 5 -46.21 23.30 35.67
N PRO A 6 -45.14 22.57 36.05
CA PRO A 6 -43.79 23.08 35.89
C PRO A 6 -43.25 22.73 34.49
N GLY A 7 -42.77 23.77 33.81
CA GLY A 7 -41.84 23.64 32.69
C GLY A 7 -40.37 23.67 33.15
N LEU A 8 -39.49 23.38 32.17
CA LEU A 8 -38.01 23.38 32.20
C LEU A 8 -37.38 22.11 32.81
N THR A 9 -36.48 21.41 32.13
CA THR A 9 -35.19 21.96 31.67
C THR A 9 -34.63 21.23 30.44
N GLY A 10 -33.94 22.02 29.61
CA GLY A 10 -33.41 21.64 28.31
C GLY A 10 -32.27 20.62 28.34
N ASN A 11 -32.27 19.84 27.27
CA ASN A 11 -31.26 18.88 26.85
C ASN A 11 -29.86 19.51 26.79
N ASN A 12 -28.94 19.08 27.65
CA ASN A 12 -27.49 19.31 27.50
C ASN A 12 -26.72 17.99 27.20
N LYS A 13 -27.39 17.03 26.54
CA LYS A 13 -26.78 15.74 26.14
C LYS A 13 -26.08 15.79 24.76
N GLY A 14 -26.31 16.82 23.96
CA GLY A 14 -25.74 16.94 22.60
C GLY A 14 -24.26 17.36 22.56
N SER A 15 -23.82 18.20 23.51
CA SER A 15 -22.45 18.75 23.51
C SER A 15 -21.41 17.73 23.99
N PHE A 16 -21.75 16.92 25.00
CA PHE A 16 -20.85 15.88 25.55
C PHE A 16 -20.66 14.69 24.59
N PHE A 17 -21.67 14.38 23.75
CA PHE A 17 -21.61 13.29 22.79
C PHE A 17 -20.75 13.63 21.56
N MET A 18 -20.82 14.89 21.10
CA MET A 18 -19.97 15.40 20.01
C MET A 18 -18.49 15.51 20.41
N LEU A 19 -18.18 15.86 21.66
CA LEU A 19 -16.79 15.96 22.11
C LEU A 19 -16.13 14.58 22.24
N LYS A 20 -16.86 13.57 22.73
CA LYS A 20 -16.38 12.17 22.77
C LYS A 20 -16.19 11.56 21.37
N HIS A 21 -17.06 11.88 20.41
CA HIS A 21 -16.91 11.44 19.02
C HIS A 21 -15.72 12.11 18.33
N LYS A 22 -15.45 13.40 18.57
CA LYS A 22 -14.28 14.07 18.01
C LYS A 22 -12.96 13.54 18.59
N VAL A 23 -12.91 13.22 19.88
CA VAL A 23 -11.70 12.66 20.51
C VAL A 23 -11.45 11.21 20.06
N LEU A 24 -12.50 10.38 19.90
CA LEU A 24 -12.36 9.04 19.31
C LEU A 24 -11.92 9.09 17.84
N LEU A 25 -12.43 10.05 17.06
CA LEU A 25 -12.07 10.20 15.65
C LEU A 25 -10.60 10.65 15.49
N VAL A 26 -10.10 11.55 16.35
CA VAL A 26 -8.71 12.00 16.33
C VAL A 26 -7.73 10.90 16.77
N LEU A 27 -8.09 10.10 17.78
CA LEU A 27 -7.29 8.92 18.18
C LEU A 27 -7.30 7.83 17.09
N ALA A 28 -8.43 7.60 16.41
CA ALA A 28 -8.52 6.68 15.28
C ALA A 28 -7.74 7.16 14.05
N ILE A 29 -7.72 8.47 13.78
CA ILE A 29 -6.92 9.07 12.69
C ILE A 29 -5.42 8.98 13.02
N SER A 30 -5.01 9.26 14.26
CA SER A 30 -3.61 9.13 14.68
C SER A 30 -3.12 7.68 14.66
N ALA A 31 -3.97 6.72 15.05
CA ALA A 31 -3.72 5.28 14.93
C ALA A 31 -3.68 4.80 13.47
N MET A 32 -4.50 5.36 12.58
CA MET A 32 -4.42 5.10 11.13
C MET A 32 -3.16 5.70 10.49
N ILE A 33 -2.67 6.85 10.97
CA ILE A 33 -1.42 7.47 10.50
C ILE A 33 -0.17 6.71 10.99
N SER A 34 -0.21 6.15 12.20
CA SER A 34 0.89 5.32 12.73
C SER A 34 0.86 3.88 12.19
N ALA A 35 -0.33 3.31 11.95
CA ALA A 35 -0.48 2.05 11.22
C ALA A 35 -0.12 2.19 9.72
N SER A 36 -0.39 3.34 9.09
CA SER A 36 0.02 3.61 7.70
C SER A 36 1.53 3.76 7.56
N GLN A 37 2.23 4.31 8.57
CA GLN A 37 3.69 4.40 8.58
C GLN A 37 4.38 3.03 8.65
N ALA A 38 3.85 2.08 9.43
CA ALA A 38 4.42 0.73 9.54
C ALA A 38 4.31 -0.09 8.25
N GLN A 39 3.37 0.25 7.37
CA GLN A 39 3.12 -0.44 6.10
C GLN A 39 3.39 0.46 4.90
N THR A 40 4.27 1.43 5.04
CA THR A 40 4.75 2.26 3.94
C THR A 40 6.23 2.00 3.68
N ALA A 41 6.54 1.53 2.47
CA ALA A 41 7.89 1.41 1.94
C ALA A 41 8.13 2.49 0.89
N HIS A 42 9.35 3.01 0.84
CA HIS A 42 9.80 4.01 -0.11
C HIS A 42 10.78 3.37 -1.07
N VAL A 43 10.58 3.62 -2.36
CA VAL A 43 11.53 3.26 -3.41
C VAL A 43 12.64 4.27 -3.40
N MET A 44 13.72 3.97 -2.65
CA MET A 44 14.88 4.84 -2.50
C MET A 44 16.14 4.04 -2.12
N PRO A 45 17.33 4.52 -2.51
CA PRO A 45 18.60 3.88 -2.15
C PRO A 45 18.80 3.77 -0.63
N GLY A 46 19.33 2.64 -0.18
CA GLY A 46 19.84 2.45 1.19
C GLY A 46 18.80 2.25 2.30
N LYS A 47 17.51 2.43 2.03
CA LYS A 47 16.45 2.26 3.04
C LYS A 47 16.01 0.80 3.17
N TRP A 48 16.34 0.17 4.29
CA TRP A 48 15.89 -1.19 4.62
C TRP A 48 14.65 -1.19 5.51
N TYR A 49 13.79 -2.19 5.29
CA TYR A 49 12.56 -2.49 6.02
C TYR A 49 12.67 -3.90 6.60
N ASP A 50 12.50 -4.04 7.91
CA ASP A 50 12.71 -5.29 8.65
C ASP A 50 11.57 -5.63 9.62
N ASN A 51 10.45 -4.93 9.50
CA ASN A 51 9.25 -5.09 10.32
C ASN A 51 8.31 -6.19 9.78
N ILE A 52 8.89 -7.29 9.26
CA ILE A 52 8.14 -8.45 8.79
C ILE A 52 7.65 -9.26 10.01
N VAL A 53 6.40 -9.68 9.97
CA VAL A 53 5.69 -10.40 11.05
C VAL A 53 5.21 -11.77 10.59
N LEU A 54 4.90 -12.65 11.54
CA LEU A 54 4.21 -13.90 11.23
C LEU A 54 2.87 -13.61 10.54
N ALA A 55 2.55 -14.40 9.51
CA ALA A 55 1.34 -14.27 8.73
C ALA A 55 0.15 -14.89 9.47
N THR A 56 -0.24 -14.23 10.55
CA THR A 56 -1.33 -14.61 11.45
C THR A 56 -2.23 -13.40 11.67
N ASP A 57 -3.44 -13.61 12.17
CA ASP A 57 -4.36 -12.48 12.41
C ASP A 57 -3.87 -11.51 13.50
N ASN A 58 -2.95 -11.96 14.36
CA ASN A 58 -2.36 -11.16 15.44
C ASN A 58 -0.93 -10.64 15.13
N ASN A 59 -0.38 -10.88 13.93
CA ASN A 59 0.89 -10.30 13.45
C ASN A 59 2.06 -10.40 14.44
N GLN A 60 2.29 -11.60 14.98
CA GLN A 60 3.33 -11.80 16.00
C GLN A 60 4.75 -11.53 15.42
N PRO A 61 5.68 -11.02 16.24
CA PRO A 61 7.07 -10.84 15.83
C PRO A 61 7.72 -12.16 15.38
N ILE A 62 8.71 -12.05 14.50
CA ILE A 62 9.53 -13.17 14.03
C ILE A 62 10.80 -13.24 14.86
N ALA A 63 11.27 -14.45 15.17
CA ALA A 63 12.54 -14.65 15.86
C ALA A 63 13.73 -14.11 15.05
N ASP A 64 14.71 -13.51 15.74
CA ASP A 64 15.86 -12.87 15.10
C ASP A 64 16.70 -13.83 14.24
N SER A 65 16.71 -15.12 14.56
CA SER A 65 17.43 -16.17 13.81
C SER A 65 16.86 -16.39 12.40
N VAL A 66 15.63 -15.97 12.14
CA VAL A 66 14.93 -16.16 10.85
C VAL A 66 14.37 -14.87 10.28
N LYS A 67 14.86 -13.72 10.78
CA LYS A 67 14.41 -12.39 10.36
C LYS A 67 14.63 -12.17 8.87
N THR A 68 13.67 -11.48 8.25
CA THR A 68 13.73 -11.07 6.84
C THR A 68 13.70 -9.55 6.78
N ARG A 69 14.50 -8.97 5.88
CA ARG A 69 14.47 -7.54 5.57
C ARG A 69 14.54 -7.31 4.07
N PHE A 70 14.04 -6.17 3.61
CA PHE A 70 14.09 -5.81 2.20
C PHE A 70 14.42 -4.34 1.98
N ASN A 71 14.93 -4.02 0.79
CA ASN A 71 15.10 -2.68 0.27
C ASN A 71 14.49 -2.65 -1.14
N VAL A 72 13.89 -1.52 -1.51
CA VAL A 72 13.34 -1.32 -2.85
C VAL A 72 13.99 -0.10 -3.49
N THR A 73 14.46 -0.26 -4.71
CA THR A 73 15.01 0.80 -5.56
C THR A 73 14.41 0.71 -6.95
N ALA A 74 14.63 1.71 -7.78
CA ALA A 74 14.26 1.67 -9.18
C ALA A 74 15.33 2.38 -10.02
N ASP A 75 15.49 1.94 -11.25
CA ASP A 75 16.21 2.67 -12.29
C ASP A 75 15.22 3.09 -13.39
N ASP A 76 15.72 3.49 -14.56
CA ASP A 76 14.86 3.93 -15.65
C ASP A 76 14.03 2.81 -16.29
N GLU A 77 14.42 1.55 -16.08
CA GLU A 77 13.89 0.38 -16.77
C GLU A 77 13.13 -0.57 -15.85
N ALA A 78 13.46 -0.63 -14.55
CA ALA A 78 12.94 -1.64 -13.65
C ALA A 78 12.82 -1.19 -12.19
N LEU A 79 11.88 -1.84 -11.49
CA LEU A 79 11.85 -1.91 -10.03
C LEU A 79 12.80 -3.02 -9.57
N ILE A 80 13.61 -2.73 -8.55
CA ILE A 80 14.61 -3.65 -8.00
C ILE A 80 14.29 -3.88 -6.53
N VAL A 81 14.05 -5.13 -6.16
CA VAL A 81 13.73 -5.53 -4.78
C VAL A 81 14.85 -6.43 -4.28
N LYS A 82 15.58 -5.97 -3.26
CA LYS A 82 16.63 -6.73 -2.57
C LYS A 82 16.09 -7.25 -1.26
N ILE A 83 16.28 -8.54 -0.99
CA ILE A 83 15.71 -9.22 0.17
C ILE A 83 16.81 -10.06 0.81
N GLU A 84 16.98 -9.91 2.11
CA GLU A 84 17.93 -10.64 2.92
C GLU A 84 17.20 -11.39 4.01
N MET A 85 17.55 -12.66 4.18
CA MET A 85 16.86 -13.60 5.06
C MET A 85 17.89 -14.33 5.89
N LYS A 86 17.76 -14.24 7.21
CA LYS A 86 18.51 -15.12 8.11
C LYS A 86 17.85 -16.50 8.12
N ASP A 87 18.66 -17.53 8.19
CA ASP A 87 18.22 -18.89 8.43
C ASP A 87 19.41 -19.73 8.92
N PRO A 88 19.42 -20.21 10.17
CA PRO A 88 20.56 -20.97 10.71
C PRO A 88 20.80 -22.29 9.94
N ASN A 89 19.83 -22.73 9.14
CA ASN A 89 19.91 -23.95 8.34
C ASN A 89 19.84 -23.65 6.83
N ALA A 90 20.27 -22.45 6.39
CA ALA A 90 20.17 -22.00 4.99
C ALA A 90 20.77 -23.00 3.98
N LYS A 91 21.90 -23.63 4.32
CA LYS A 91 22.56 -24.63 3.46
C LYS A 91 21.69 -25.86 3.18
N ASP A 92 20.88 -26.28 4.15
CA ASP A 92 20.04 -27.47 4.01
C ASP A 92 18.91 -27.25 3.00
N ILE A 93 18.46 -26.00 2.86
CA ILE A 93 17.35 -25.61 1.99
C ILE A 93 17.64 -25.97 0.52
N ARG A 94 18.90 -25.88 0.09
CA ARG A 94 19.31 -26.19 -1.29
C ARG A 94 19.15 -27.66 -1.67
N SER A 95 19.14 -28.56 -0.69
CA SER A 95 18.99 -30.00 -0.94
C SER A 95 17.55 -30.42 -1.20
N LEU A 96 16.58 -29.52 -0.99
CA LEU A 96 15.18 -29.77 -1.29
C LEU A 96 14.96 -29.92 -2.81
N PRO A 97 14.11 -30.86 -3.26
CA PRO A 97 13.89 -31.12 -4.68
C PRO A 97 13.54 -29.85 -5.47
N LYS A 98 14.17 -29.68 -6.64
CA LYS A 98 13.83 -28.60 -7.55
C LYS A 98 12.40 -28.77 -8.08
N GLY A 99 11.66 -27.67 -8.15
CA GLY A 99 10.42 -27.63 -8.93
C GLY A 99 10.74 -27.60 -10.42
N LYS A 100 9.75 -27.94 -11.26
CA LYS A 100 9.79 -27.56 -12.67
C LYS A 100 9.55 -26.05 -12.79
N ASP A 101 10.15 -25.40 -13.78
CA ASP A 101 9.93 -23.97 -14.02
C ASP A 101 8.44 -23.66 -14.16
N GLY A 102 7.99 -22.61 -13.45
CA GLY A 102 6.58 -22.19 -13.44
C GLY A 102 5.67 -23.07 -12.58
N GLN A 103 6.20 -24.04 -11.82
CA GLN A 103 5.45 -24.80 -10.82
C GLN A 103 5.84 -24.39 -9.40
N TRP A 104 4.86 -24.44 -8.49
CA TRP A 104 5.11 -24.16 -7.09
C TRP A 104 6.01 -25.22 -6.47
N SER A 105 7.13 -24.81 -5.89
CA SER A 105 8.11 -25.71 -5.28
C SER A 105 7.85 -25.89 -3.79
N ARG A 106 8.21 -27.05 -3.22
CA ARG A 106 8.06 -27.37 -1.78
C ARG A 106 9.28 -26.93 -0.95
N CYS A 107 9.86 -25.81 -1.32
CA CYS A 107 11.07 -25.23 -0.73
C CYS A 107 10.74 -23.88 -0.10
N ASP A 108 11.60 -23.39 0.79
CA ASP A 108 11.54 -22.00 1.23
C ASP A 108 11.49 -21.06 0.03
N SER A 109 10.66 -20.03 0.17
CA SER A 109 10.43 -19.08 -0.91
C SER A 109 10.22 -17.68 -0.38
N ILE A 110 10.58 -16.73 -1.22
CA ILE A 110 10.15 -15.35 -1.13
C ILE A 110 9.13 -15.07 -2.19
N GLU A 111 8.10 -14.35 -1.81
CA GLU A 111 7.07 -13.85 -2.69
C GLU A 111 7.03 -12.34 -2.63
N ILE A 112 6.88 -11.71 -3.80
CA ILE A 112 6.66 -10.28 -3.94
C ILE A 112 5.31 -10.10 -4.62
N PHE A 113 4.42 -9.34 -3.97
CA PHE A 113 3.14 -8.92 -4.52
C PHE A 113 3.22 -7.45 -4.91
N LEU A 114 2.74 -7.14 -6.11
CA LEU A 114 2.76 -5.79 -6.67
C LEU A 114 1.43 -5.49 -7.34
N ASP A 115 0.82 -4.38 -6.96
CA ASP A 115 -0.41 -3.83 -7.53
C ASP A 115 -0.13 -2.40 -8.03
N PRO A 116 0.38 -2.24 -9.26
CA PRO A 116 0.64 -0.94 -9.85
C PRO A 116 -0.59 -0.04 -9.84
N GLY A 117 -0.45 1.16 -9.29
CA GLY A 117 -1.55 2.11 -9.10
C GLY A 117 -2.53 1.73 -7.99
N ARG A 118 -2.25 0.67 -7.21
CA ARG A 118 -3.02 0.23 -6.05
C ARG A 118 -4.51 0.04 -6.40
N THR A 119 -4.77 -0.73 -7.44
CA THR A 119 -6.11 -1.00 -7.96
C THR A 119 -6.95 -1.87 -7.04
N CYS A 120 -6.33 -2.50 -6.03
CA CYS A 120 -6.90 -3.51 -5.15
C CYS A 120 -7.43 -4.74 -5.91
N ALA A 121 -7.02 -4.96 -7.17
CA ALA A 121 -7.53 -6.03 -8.02
C ALA A 121 -6.48 -6.56 -9.02
N ASN A 122 -5.88 -5.68 -9.82
CA ASN A 122 -4.93 -6.03 -10.88
C ASN A 122 -3.49 -6.10 -10.33
N TYR A 123 -3.22 -7.14 -9.55
CA TYR A 123 -1.89 -7.39 -8.98
C TYR A 123 -1.16 -8.55 -9.64
N GLN A 124 0.14 -8.58 -9.42
CA GLN A 124 1.03 -9.68 -9.77
C GLN A 124 1.73 -10.23 -8.54
N GLN A 125 2.16 -11.47 -8.67
CA GLN A 125 2.90 -12.22 -7.68
C GLN A 125 4.09 -12.85 -8.38
N VAL A 126 5.30 -12.62 -7.88
CA VAL A 126 6.49 -13.35 -8.30
C VAL A 126 7.07 -14.05 -7.09
N ALA A 127 7.63 -15.24 -7.29
CA ALA A 127 8.23 -16.04 -6.23
C ALA A 127 9.59 -16.60 -6.67
N VAL A 128 10.56 -16.47 -5.78
CA VAL A 128 11.90 -17.07 -5.90
C VAL A 128 12.05 -18.07 -4.78
N PHE A 129 12.38 -19.31 -5.14
CA PHE A 129 12.63 -20.39 -4.21
C PHE A 129 14.13 -20.54 -3.96
N ALA A 130 14.51 -20.90 -2.74
CA ALA A 130 15.91 -21.10 -2.37
C ALA A 130 16.60 -22.26 -3.12
N ASN A 131 15.86 -23.10 -3.85
CA ASN A 131 16.41 -24.11 -4.76
C ASN A 131 16.59 -23.61 -6.20
N TYR A 132 16.56 -22.28 -6.43
CA TYR A 132 16.66 -21.62 -7.74
C TYR A 132 15.45 -21.87 -8.66
N SER A 133 14.32 -22.35 -8.15
CA SER A 133 13.08 -22.34 -8.92
C SER A 133 12.48 -20.93 -8.92
N LYS A 134 11.76 -20.57 -9.97
CA LYS A 134 10.92 -19.37 -9.99
C LYS A 134 9.48 -19.69 -10.39
N TRP A 135 8.58 -18.85 -9.91
CA TRP A 135 7.15 -18.92 -10.22
C TRP A 135 6.58 -17.51 -10.30
N ASP A 136 5.58 -17.30 -11.15
CA ASP A 136 4.87 -16.04 -11.22
C ASP A 136 3.41 -16.23 -11.62
N ARG A 137 2.59 -15.25 -11.23
CA ARG A 137 1.18 -15.16 -11.62
C ARG A 137 0.75 -13.71 -11.76
N ARG A 138 -0.10 -13.48 -12.74
CA ARG A 138 -0.75 -12.21 -13.04
C ARG A 138 -2.26 -12.34 -12.87
N TRP A 139 -2.96 -11.20 -12.78
CA TRP A 139 -4.42 -11.16 -12.87
C TRP A 139 -4.93 -11.78 -14.18
N ASP A 140 -4.20 -11.56 -15.28
CA ASP A 140 -4.40 -12.26 -16.55
C ASP A 140 -3.23 -13.21 -16.85
N LYS A 141 -3.51 -14.51 -16.82
CA LYS A 141 -2.54 -15.59 -17.03
C LYS A 141 -1.87 -15.58 -18.41
N LYS A 142 -2.41 -14.84 -19.39
CA LYS A 142 -1.83 -14.71 -20.73
C LYS A 142 -0.66 -13.72 -20.77
N LEU A 143 -0.58 -12.82 -19.79
CA LEU A 143 0.48 -11.83 -19.70
C LEU A 143 1.78 -12.54 -19.33
N LYS A 144 2.79 -12.38 -20.18
CA LYS A 144 4.15 -12.85 -19.91
C LYS A 144 4.95 -11.79 -19.19
N THR A 145 5.91 -12.24 -18.39
CA THR A 145 6.82 -11.40 -17.65
C THR A 145 8.26 -11.66 -18.06
N SER A 146 9.12 -10.66 -17.90
CA SER A 146 10.53 -10.73 -18.24
C SER A 146 11.45 -10.52 -17.04
N TRP A 147 10.88 -10.57 -15.82
CA TRP A 147 11.64 -10.40 -14.59
C TRP A 147 12.75 -11.43 -14.43
N THR A 148 13.85 -10.95 -13.86
CA THR A 148 15.06 -11.72 -13.57
C THR A 148 15.36 -11.68 -12.08
N TYR A 149 16.15 -12.62 -11.61
CA TYR A 149 16.62 -12.60 -10.23
C TYR A 149 18.04 -13.14 -10.11
N SER A 150 18.69 -12.76 -9.02
CA SER A 150 19.90 -13.41 -8.51
C SER A 150 19.61 -13.98 -7.13
N LEU A 151 20.24 -15.10 -6.80
CA LEU A 151 20.08 -15.80 -5.53
C LEU A 151 21.47 -16.15 -4.99
N LYS A 152 21.72 -15.83 -3.73
CA LYS A 152 22.93 -16.22 -2.99
C LYS A 152 22.53 -16.92 -1.69
N ILE A 153 23.19 -18.04 -1.40
CA ILE A 153 22.98 -18.81 -0.17
C ILE A 153 24.33 -18.87 0.56
N ASN A 154 24.32 -18.50 1.83
CA ASN A 154 25.43 -18.59 2.76
C ASN A 154 25.12 -19.67 3.82
N ASP A 155 25.94 -19.75 4.86
CA ASP A 155 25.82 -20.72 5.95
C ASP A 155 24.55 -20.51 6.79
N ASP A 156 24.28 -19.26 7.15
CA ASP A 156 23.25 -18.84 8.11
C ASP A 156 22.23 -17.85 7.51
N SER A 157 22.26 -17.68 6.18
CA SER A 157 21.50 -16.66 5.49
C SER A 157 21.38 -16.94 4.00
N TRP A 158 20.41 -16.31 3.36
CA TRP A 158 20.30 -16.24 1.92
C TRP A 158 19.74 -14.88 1.50
N SER A 159 20.00 -14.50 0.25
CA SER A 159 19.56 -13.21 -0.30
C SER A 159 19.08 -13.37 -1.73
N VAL A 160 18.06 -12.60 -2.07
CA VAL A 160 17.50 -12.52 -3.42
C VAL A 160 17.51 -11.06 -3.87
N GLU A 161 17.88 -10.84 -5.12
CA GLU A 161 17.65 -9.58 -5.81
C GLU A 161 16.77 -9.83 -7.02
N VAL A 162 15.60 -9.20 -7.07
CA VAL A 162 14.62 -9.34 -8.16
C VAL A 162 14.57 -8.03 -8.96
N ARG A 163 14.73 -8.13 -10.28
CA ARG A 163 14.57 -7.02 -11.23
C ARG A 163 13.25 -7.22 -12.00
N LEU A 164 12.35 -6.26 -11.90
CA LEU A 164 11.00 -6.26 -12.47
C LEU A 164 10.88 -5.14 -13.52
N PRO A 165 10.94 -5.45 -14.81
CA PRO A 165 10.92 -4.44 -15.87
C PRO A 165 9.61 -3.66 -15.94
N PHE A 166 9.70 -2.34 -16.12
CA PHE A 166 8.53 -1.48 -16.37
C PHE A 166 7.93 -1.69 -17.76
N SER A 167 8.65 -2.36 -18.66
CA SER A 167 8.14 -2.81 -19.95
C SER A 167 7.18 -3.99 -19.84
N ASP A 168 7.15 -4.70 -18.70
CA ASP A 168 6.20 -5.79 -18.52
C ASP A 168 4.76 -5.26 -18.50
N PRO A 169 3.78 -5.99 -19.07
CA PRO A 169 2.40 -5.51 -19.17
C PRO A 169 1.86 -5.05 -17.81
N GLY A 170 1.40 -3.81 -17.73
CA GLY A 170 0.83 -3.19 -16.53
C GLY A 170 1.83 -2.75 -15.46
N MET A 171 3.15 -2.88 -15.66
CA MET A 171 4.20 -2.33 -14.80
C MET A 171 4.55 -0.89 -15.20
N VAL A 172 3.56 -0.04 -15.50
CA VAL A 172 3.74 1.32 -16.03
C VAL A 172 4.78 2.08 -15.22
N LYS A 173 5.77 2.70 -15.90
CA LYS A 173 6.86 3.44 -15.22
C LYS A 173 6.27 4.50 -14.26
N PRO A 174 6.57 4.39 -12.95
CA PRO A 174 6.00 5.25 -11.93
C PRO A 174 6.70 6.62 -11.90
N LYS A 175 5.96 7.64 -11.49
CA LYS A 175 6.47 8.98 -11.17
C LYS A 175 6.74 9.08 -9.68
N THR A 176 7.61 10.01 -9.28
CA THR A 176 7.78 10.37 -7.87
C THR A 176 6.43 10.73 -7.24
N GLY A 177 6.15 10.16 -6.07
CA GLY A 177 4.87 10.31 -5.37
C GLY A 177 3.78 9.33 -5.79
N ASP A 178 3.97 8.53 -6.85
CA ASP A 178 3.05 7.45 -7.17
C ASP A 178 3.07 6.39 -6.06
N ILE A 179 1.94 5.69 -5.90
CA ILE A 179 1.73 4.69 -4.85
C ILE A 179 1.27 3.39 -5.50
N TRP A 180 1.98 2.30 -5.21
CA TRP A 180 1.58 0.94 -5.58
C TRP A 180 1.18 0.15 -4.33
N GLY A 181 0.32 -0.85 -4.50
CA GLY A 181 0.14 -1.88 -3.48
C GLY A 181 1.33 -2.83 -3.49
N PHE A 182 1.88 -3.14 -2.32
CA PHE A 182 3.07 -3.97 -2.20
C PHE A 182 3.01 -4.93 -1.01
N ASN A 183 3.61 -6.11 -1.18
CA ASN A 183 3.90 -7.01 -0.08
C ASN A 183 5.16 -7.85 -0.35
N VAL A 184 5.88 -8.18 0.71
CA VAL A 184 6.94 -9.19 0.72
C VAL A 184 6.53 -10.27 1.71
N CYS A 185 6.50 -11.51 1.24
CA CYS A 185 6.20 -12.67 2.07
C CYS A 185 7.33 -13.68 2.03
N ARG A 186 7.54 -14.41 3.13
CA ARG A 186 8.43 -15.55 3.19
C ARG A 186 7.67 -16.79 3.64
N ASN A 187 7.84 -17.87 2.90
CA ASN A 187 7.44 -19.22 3.29
C ASN A 187 8.69 -19.94 3.79
N VAL A 188 8.67 -20.40 5.04
CA VAL A 188 9.69 -21.27 5.60
C VAL A 188 9.13 -22.67 5.64
N LYS A 189 9.81 -23.60 4.97
CA LYS A 189 9.44 -25.01 4.79
C LYS A 189 10.55 -25.97 5.21
N ASN A 190 11.74 -25.46 5.53
CA ASN A 190 12.85 -26.26 6.03
C ASN A 190 12.48 -26.93 7.37
N PRO A 191 12.43 -28.28 7.46
CA PRO A 191 12.04 -28.97 8.68
C PRO A 191 12.91 -28.65 9.91
N LYS A 192 14.18 -28.27 9.70
CA LYS A 192 15.08 -27.89 10.81
C LYS A 192 14.81 -26.49 11.36
N THR A 193 14.24 -25.61 10.54
CA THR A 193 13.91 -24.23 10.92
C THR A 193 12.45 -24.12 11.36
N GLY A 194 11.55 -24.88 10.74
CA GLY A 194 10.13 -24.96 11.04
C GLY A 194 9.26 -24.83 9.78
N ASP A 195 7.94 -24.88 9.97
CA ASP A 195 6.95 -24.53 8.95
C ASP A 195 6.16 -23.30 9.41
N PHE A 196 6.42 -22.15 8.78
CA PHE A 196 5.70 -20.92 9.07
C PHE A 196 5.72 -19.95 7.88
N PHE A 197 4.83 -18.97 7.98
CA PHE A 197 4.61 -17.95 6.97
C PHE A 197 4.83 -16.58 7.60
N SER A 198 5.35 -15.65 6.81
CA SER A 198 5.58 -14.28 7.26
C SER A 198 5.31 -13.27 6.15
N THR A 199 4.96 -12.05 6.54
CA THR A 199 4.46 -11.01 5.65
C THR A 199 4.86 -9.62 6.16
N TRP A 200 5.08 -8.68 5.23
CA TRP A 200 5.31 -7.27 5.56
C TRP A 200 4.00 -6.50 5.69
N ALA A 201 3.14 -6.56 4.67
CA ALA A 201 1.79 -6.02 4.75
C ALA A 201 0.97 -7.01 5.60
N HIS A 202 0.33 -6.55 6.67
CA HIS A 202 -0.41 -7.38 7.62
C HIS A 202 -1.71 -7.93 7.00
N VAL A 203 -1.57 -8.80 6.00
CA VAL A 203 -2.64 -9.38 5.19
C VAL A 203 -3.40 -10.49 5.96
N GLY A 204 -2.85 -10.96 7.08
CA GLY A 204 -3.36 -12.07 7.88
C GLY A 204 -2.78 -13.40 7.40
N THR A 205 -3.60 -14.45 7.45
CA THR A 205 -3.20 -15.84 7.11
C THR A 205 -3.18 -16.15 5.61
N VAL A 206 -3.69 -15.24 4.78
CA VAL A 206 -3.79 -15.39 3.33
C VAL A 206 -3.09 -14.21 2.66
N PHE A 207 -2.07 -14.50 1.85
CA PHE A 207 -1.22 -13.46 1.26
C PHE A 207 -1.89 -12.63 0.17
N ASN A 208 -2.73 -13.26 -0.66
CA ASN A 208 -3.25 -12.68 -1.89
C ASN A 208 -4.48 -11.77 -1.66
N ARG A 209 -4.32 -10.78 -0.78
CA ARG A 209 -5.33 -9.80 -0.38
C ARG A 209 -4.91 -8.40 -0.80
N PRO A 210 -5.09 -8.03 -2.08
CA PRO A 210 -4.61 -6.76 -2.61
C PRO A 210 -5.18 -5.53 -1.91
N GLU A 211 -6.38 -5.64 -1.33
CA GLU A 211 -7.00 -4.61 -0.50
C GLU A 211 -6.25 -4.34 0.81
N ARG A 212 -5.38 -5.27 1.24
CA ARG A 212 -4.56 -5.19 2.45
C ARG A 212 -3.07 -5.00 2.17
N PHE A 213 -2.67 -4.85 0.91
CA PHE A 213 -1.27 -4.56 0.60
C PHE A 213 -0.83 -3.23 1.20
N GLY A 214 0.43 -3.19 1.63
CA GLY A 214 1.06 -1.97 2.09
C GLY A 214 1.31 -1.01 0.93
N MET A 215 1.76 0.19 1.26
CA MET A 215 2.02 1.25 0.30
C MET A 215 3.49 1.22 -0.11
N LEU A 216 3.75 1.06 -1.41
CA LEU A 216 5.06 1.33 -1.99
C LEU A 216 5.03 2.71 -2.67
N VAL A 217 5.69 3.67 -2.05
CA VAL A 217 5.74 5.07 -2.46
C VAL A 217 7.01 5.32 -3.25
N PHE A 218 6.90 5.92 -4.43
CA PHE A 218 8.05 6.20 -5.28
C PHE A 218 8.75 7.51 -4.87
N GLY A 219 10.04 7.42 -4.52
CA GLY A 219 10.85 8.54 -4.00
C GLY A 219 10.94 8.57 -2.47
N SER A 220 11.83 9.43 -1.96
CA SER A 220 11.95 9.68 -0.51
C SER A 220 10.63 10.23 0.07
N PRO A 221 10.42 10.15 1.39
CA PRO A 221 9.26 10.79 2.03
C PRO A 221 9.08 12.26 1.62
N GLU A 222 10.16 13.02 1.60
CA GLU A 222 10.18 14.45 1.26
C GLU A 222 9.88 14.69 -0.22
N GLU A 223 10.48 13.88 -1.11
CA GLU A 223 10.25 13.96 -2.56
C GLU A 223 8.79 13.61 -2.92
N ALA A 224 8.27 12.55 -2.31
CA ALA A 224 6.90 12.11 -2.50
C ALA A 224 5.89 13.14 -1.97
N GLU A 225 6.14 13.71 -0.79
CA GLU A 225 5.31 14.78 -0.24
C GLU A 225 5.31 16.01 -1.15
N LYS A 226 6.48 16.43 -1.64
CA LYS A 226 6.61 17.54 -2.58
C LYS A 226 5.84 17.28 -3.87
N ALA A 227 5.99 16.08 -4.44
CA ALA A 227 5.30 15.68 -5.67
C ALA A 227 3.76 15.68 -5.49
N LEU A 228 3.26 15.15 -4.36
CA LEU A 228 1.84 15.18 -4.02
C LEU A 228 1.31 16.61 -3.90
N ARG A 229 2.03 17.48 -3.18
CA ARG A 229 1.65 18.91 -3.03
C ARG A 229 1.55 19.59 -4.40
N GLN A 230 2.51 19.34 -5.29
CA GLN A 230 2.49 19.89 -6.65
C GLN A 230 1.32 19.34 -7.48
N LYS A 231 1.05 18.04 -7.40
CA LYS A 231 -0.09 17.40 -8.07
C LYS A 231 -1.41 17.99 -7.63
N VAL A 232 -1.63 18.12 -6.32
CA VAL A 232 -2.84 18.72 -5.73
C VAL A 232 -2.97 20.19 -6.14
N ALA A 233 -1.89 20.97 -6.08
CA ALA A 233 -1.93 22.38 -6.47
C ALA A 233 -2.29 22.55 -7.95
N LYS A 234 -1.75 21.69 -8.83
CA LYS A 234 -2.11 21.66 -10.25
C LYS A 234 -3.59 21.30 -10.45
N ALA A 235 -4.06 20.22 -9.83
CA ALA A 235 -5.44 19.77 -9.95
C ALA A 235 -6.44 20.80 -9.40
N LEU A 236 -6.11 21.49 -8.31
CA LEU A 236 -6.92 22.60 -7.79
C LEU A 236 -6.98 23.77 -8.79
N SER A 237 -5.85 24.10 -9.43
CA SER A 237 -5.80 25.17 -10.43
C SER A 237 -6.66 24.84 -11.65
N GLU A 238 -6.60 23.59 -12.12
CA GLU A 238 -7.44 23.08 -13.21
C GLU A 238 -8.93 23.10 -12.84
N LEU A 239 -9.27 22.66 -11.62
CA LEU A 239 -10.65 22.71 -11.10
C LEU A 239 -11.19 24.15 -11.08
N ILE A 240 -10.42 25.11 -10.57
CA ILE A 240 -10.82 26.52 -10.53
C ILE A 240 -11.05 27.07 -11.95
N ALA A 241 -10.19 26.72 -12.91
CA ALA A 241 -10.36 27.11 -14.30
C ALA A 241 -11.65 26.52 -14.91
N GLU A 242 -11.95 25.25 -14.60
CA GLU A 242 -13.17 24.55 -15.04
C GLU A 242 -14.43 25.20 -14.46
N LEU A 243 -14.44 25.50 -13.15
CA LEU A 243 -15.53 26.18 -12.46
C LEU A 243 -15.81 27.57 -13.06
N LYS A 244 -14.76 28.32 -13.41
CA LYS A 244 -14.86 29.62 -14.10
C LYS A 244 -15.46 29.48 -15.48
N GLN A 245 -14.98 28.52 -16.27
CA GLN A 245 -15.49 28.25 -17.62
C GLN A 245 -16.98 27.90 -17.61
N LYS A 246 -17.43 27.15 -16.60
CA LYS A 246 -18.84 26.77 -16.41
C LYS A 246 -19.69 27.87 -15.74
N GLY A 247 -19.09 28.97 -15.28
CA GLY A 247 -19.79 30.08 -14.62
C GLY A 247 -20.34 29.74 -13.23
N ILE A 248 -19.82 28.69 -12.57
CA ILE A 248 -20.31 28.18 -11.27
C ILE A 248 -19.31 28.39 -10.13
N GLU A 249 -18.18 29.06 -10.35
CA GLU A 249 -17.16 29.30 -9.32
C GLU A 249 -17.72 29.89 -8.01
N GLN A 250 -18.72 30.78 -8.11
CA GLN A 250 -19.33 31.42 -6.94
C GLN A 250 -20.06 30.43 -6.03
N GLU A 251 -20.64 29.37 -6.62
CA GLU A 251 -21.31 28.29 -5.88
C GLU A 251 -20.34 27.57 -4.93
N PHE A 252 -19.03 27.58 -5.25
CA PHE A 252 -17.97 26.90 -4.49
C PHE A 252 -17.01 27.84 -3.74
N SER A 253 -17.31 29.14 -3.68
CA SER A 253 -16.38 30.16 -3.17
C SER A 253 -15.89 29.91 -1.73
N ALA A 254 -16.76 29.38 -0.86
CA ALA A 254 -16.42 29.02 0.51
C ALA A 254 -15.45 27.82 0.58
N GLN A 255 -15.72 26.74 -0.16
CA GLN A 255 -14.81 25.59 -0.25
C GLN A 255 -13.45 26.01 -0.81
N LEU A 256 -13.43 26.78 -1.91
CA LEU A 256 -12.20 27.25 -2.54
C LEU A 256 -11.36 28.13 -1.59
N LYS A 257 -12.00 28.98 -0.78
CA LYS A 257 -11.31 29.80 0.23
C LYS A 257 -10.64 28.94 1.31
N LYS A 258 -11.25 27.83 1.71
CA LYS A 258 -10.66 26.86 2.65
C LYS A 258 -9.47 26.13 2.01
N MET A 259 -9.63 25.69 0.76
CA MET A 259 -8.61 24.94 0.01
C MET A 259 -7.33 25.74 -0.21
N LYS A 260 -7.38 27.07 -0.26
CA LYS A 260 -6.18 27.94 -0.31
C LYS A 260 -5.22 27.72 0.87
N LYS A 261 -5.72 27.29 2.04
CA LYS A 261 -4.90 27.04 3.24
C LYS A 261 -4.41 25.60 3.32
N SER A 262 -5.25 24.66 2.92
CA SER A 262 -4.97 23.23 2.90
C SER A 262 -5.94 22.57 1.94
N CYS A 263 -5.41 21.83 0.97
CA CYS A 263 -6.19 21.13 -0.05
C CYS A 263 -5.67 19.69 -0.15
N THR A 264 -6.59 18.76 -0.30
CA THR A 264 -6.34 17.35 -0.52
C THR A 264 -6.96 16.89 -1.84
N GLU A 265 -6.58 15.71 -2.34
CA GLU A 265 -7.26 15.12 -3.51
C GLU A 265 -8.75 14.87 -3.25
N MET A 266 -9.13 14.56 -2.00
CA MET A 266 -10.53 14.35 -1.61
C MET A 266 -11.34 15.64 -1.67
N ASP A 267 -10.77 16.75 -1.19
CA ASP A 267 -11.40 18.07 -1.33
C ASP A 267 -11.74 18.39 -2.80
N ILE A 268 -10.79 18.15 -3.71
CA ILE A 268 -10.97 18.37 -5.16
C ILE A 268 -12.06 17.46 -5.73
N ARG A 269 -12.09 16.19 -5.31
CA ARG A 269 -13.10 15.21 -5.73
C ARG A 269 -14.49 15.63 -5.28
N ASP A 270 -14.66 16.06 -4.03
CA ASP A 270 -15.97 16.45 -3.49
C ASP A 270 -16.59 17.58 -4.33
N ILE A 271 -15.79 18.58 -4.72
CA ILE A 271 -16.27 19.63 -5.64
C ILE A 271 -16.67 19.03 -6.99
N ARG A 272 -15.86 18.14 -7.58
CA ARG A 272 -16.18 17.53 -8.89
C ARG A 272 -17.48 16.73 -8.83
N ASP A 273 -17.71 15.98 -7.76
CA ASP A 273 -18.94 15.20 -7.56
C ASP A 273 -20.16 16.14 -7.42
N GLU A 274 -20.02 17.24 -6.69
CA GLU A 274 -21.07 18.27 -6.55
C GLU A 274 -21.33 19.02 -7.88
N MET A 275 -20.29 19.30 -8.67
CA MET A 275 -20.44 19.88 -10.02
C MET A 275 -21.30 19.00 -10.92
N LEU A 276 -21.10 17.68 -10.91
CA LEU A 276 -21.91 16.73 -11.70
C LEU A 276 -23.39 16.77 -11.30
N VAL A 277 -23.68 16.91 -10.01
CA VAL A 277 -25.06 17.05 -9.52
C VAL A 277 -25.69 18.34 -10.04
N ILE A 278 -24.98 19.47 -9.98
CA ILE A 278 -25.46 20.76 -10.46
C ILE A 278 -25.75 20.73 -11.97
N GLU A 279 -24.87 20.10 -12.76
CA GLU A 279 -25.06 19.94 -14.20
C GLU A 279 -26.29 19.11 -14.53
N ASN A 280 -26.49 17.98 -13.84
CA ASN A 280 -27.68 17.15 -14.01
C ASN A 280 -28.97 17.90 -13.65
N MET A 281 -28.96 18.70 -12.58
CA MET A 281 -30.10 19.54 -12.21
C MET A 281 -30.41 20.64 -13.22
N LYS A 282 -29.39 21.22 -13.86
CA LYS A 282 -29.57 22.23 -14.93
C LYS A 282 -30.11 21.58 -16.21
N GLY A 283 -29.73 20.32 -16.50
CA GLY A 283 -30.25 19.55 -17.63
C GLY A 283 -31.73 19.18 -17.49
N LEU A 284 -32.21 18.86 -16.28
CA LEU A 284 -33.62 18.54 -16.01
C LEU A 284 -34.58 19.74 -16.12
N LYS A 285 -34.05 20.96 -16.19
CA LYS A 285 -34.84 22.20 -16.33
C LYS A 285 -35.00 22.68 -17.78
N LYS A 286 -34.44 21.95 -18.75
CA LYS A 286 -34.61 22.17 -20.20
C LYS A 286 -35.58 21.14 -20.76
#